data_AF-A0A8T1LIB3-F1
#
_entry.id   AF-A0A8T1LIB3-F1
#
_cell.length_a   1.000
_cell.length_b   1.000
_cell.length_c   1.000
_cell.angle_alpha   90.00
_cell.angle_beta   90.00
_cell.angle_gamma   90.00
#
_symmetry.space_group_name_H-M   'P 1'
#
loop_
_entity.id
_entity.type
_entity.pdbx_description
1 polymer ?
#
loop_
_entity_poly.entity_id
_entity_poly.type
_entity_poly.pdbx_seq_one_letter_code
_entity_poly.pdbx_strand_id
1 'polypeptide(L)'
;MEKTRACVAVKVGEFGHTSRTSVPVEDAEFEFDEGRDNFERVYSLADGNVSSALAKYTTKTTRPDVKLYLTPSQHAKQAQFMALTSETWPGMLAQARTNYHKQKTFDGPFVVHLLMYAANKVRQGICRATPTRIAEAAEAIDSYLAERQDVRVGDIARTHWAISHTGQPDDAGVTLPESATFRQMQHLDAMSAARHEGDREEGVYRTLTLSLNGSRDMQLTLNIEELRAVLQLPNYSLIAEGLFSNF
;
A
#
# COMPACT_ATOMS: atom_id res chain seq x y z
N MET A 1 -28.83 8.39 44.21
CA MET A 1 -27.73 8.90 43.35
C MET A 1 -28.15 8.63 41.93
N GLU A 2 -28.29 9.67 41.12
CA GLU A 2 -28.69 9.53 39.71
C GLU A 2 -27.54 8.90 38.94
N LYS A 3 -27.83 7.81 38.23
CA LYS A 3 -26.90 7.21 37.29
C LYS A 3 -27.02 7.95 35.96
N THR A 4 -25.89 8.35 35.40
CA THR A 4 -25.83 8.97 34.07
C THR A 4 -25.50 7.93 33.02
N ARG A 5 -26.21 7.98 31.90
CA ARG A 5 -25.99 7.10 30.75
C ARG A 5 -24.93 7.69 29.84
N ALA A 6 -23.99 6.87 29.42
CA ALA A 6 -22.99 7.18 28.41
C ALA A 6 -23.14 6.24 27.22
N CYS A 7 -22.83 6.73 26.02
CA CYS A 7 -22.79 5.96 24.78
C CYS A 7 -21.42 6.17 24.11
N VAL A 8 -20.64 5.10 23.94
CA VAL A 8 -19.33 5.14 23.28
C VAL A 8 -19.43 4.68 21.83
N ALA A 9 -18.79 5.43 20.94
CA ALA A 9 -18.58 5.04 19.55
C ALA A 9 -17.11 5.11 19.17
N VAL A 10 -16.69 4.27 18.22
CA VAL A 10 -15.34 4.31 17.67
C VAL A 10 -15.37 4.61 16.18
N LYS A 11 -14.49 5.53 15.76
CA LYS A 11 -14.31 5.91 14.36
C LYS A 11 -12.94 5.46 13.85
N VAL A 12 -12.92 4.97 12.62
CA VAL A 12 -11.68 4.64 11.91
C VAL A 12 -11.21 5.86 11.13
N GLY A 13 -10.00 6.32 11.44
CA GLY A 13 -9.36 7.51 10.89
C GLY A 13 -8.65 8.32 11.98
N GLU A 14 -7.89 9.32 11.56
CA GLU A 14 -7.25 10.26 12.49
C GLU A 14 -8.22 11.35 12.95
N PHE A 15 -8.05 11.79 14.19
CA PHE A 15 -8.75 12.95 14.72
C PHE A 15 -8.39 14.21 13.92
N GLY A 16 -9.36 15.04 13.56
CA GLY A 16 -9.17 16.23 12.72
C GLY A 16 -9.29 15.98 11.22
N HIS A 17 -9.19 14.74 10.76
CA HIS A 17 -9.50 14.35 9.39
C HIS A 17 -10.92 13.78 9.26
N THR A 18 -11.45 13.77 8.03
CA THR A 18 -12.77 13.19 7.73
C THR A 18 -12.72 11.67 7.91
N SER A 19 -12.96 11.23 9.14
CA SER A 19 -13.17 9.81 9.44
C SER A 19 -14.49 9.36 8.82
N ARG A 20 -14.44 8.40 7.89
CA ARG A 20 -15.60 7.97 7.10
C ARG A 20 -16.28 6.72 7.62
N THR A 21 -15.65 6.00 8.56
CA THR A 21 -16.13 4.68 8.99
C THR A 21 -16.35 4.63 10.49
N SER A 22 -17.58 4.38 10.91
CA SER A 22 -17.94 4.03 12.29
C SER A 22 -17.89 2.51 12.46
N VAL A 23 -17.28 2.03 13.55
CA VAL A 23 -17.37 0.61 13.91
C VAL A 23 -18.55 0.44 14.87
N PRO A 24 -19.45 -0.52 14.64
CA PRO A 24 -20.51 -0.81 15.59
C PRO A 24 -19.92 -1.33 16.90
N VAL A 25 -20.40 -0.80 18.03
CA VAL A 25 -20.06 -1.26 19.38
C VAL A 25 -21.33 -1.90 19.95
N GLU A 26 -21.31 -3.22 20.19
CA GLU A 26 -22.49 -3.98 20.63
C GLU A 26 -22.99 -3.51 22.00
N ASP A 27 -22.07 -3.29 22.95
CA ASP A 27 -22.36 -2.77 24.29
C ASP A 27 -21.98 -1.27 24.38
N ALA A 28 -22.43 -0.46 23.42
CA ALA A 28 -22.08 0.96 23.36
C ALA A 28 -22.54 1.76 24.57
N GLU A 29 -23.66 1.36 25.19
CA GLU A 29 -24.27 2.09 26.29
C GLU A 29 -23.89 1.51 27.65
N PHE A 30 -23.49 2.39 28.57
CA PHE A 30 -23.21 2.03 29.96
C PHE A 30 -23.62 3.14 30.93
N GLU A 31 -23.80 2.78 32.20
CA GLU A 31 -24.15 3.71 33.27
C GLU A 31 -22.96 3.96 34.19
N PHE A 32 -22.82 5.20 34.66
CA PHE A 32 -21.85 5.57 35.69
C PHE A 32 -22.47 6.55 36.70
N ASP A 33 -21.93 6.59 37.91
CA ASP A 33 -22.36 7.47 39.00
C ASP A 33 -21.45 8.70 39.06
N GLU A 34 -21.97 9.88 38.71
CA GLU A 34 -21.18 11.13 38.69
C GLU A 34 -20.58 11.51 40.06
N GLY A 35 -21.15 11.02 41.17
CA GLY A 35 -20.67 11.30 42.53
C GLY A 35 -19.64 10.29 43.05
N ARG A 36 -19.49 9.13 42.41
CA ARG A 36 -18.58 8.05 42.85
C ARG A 36 -17.54 7.68 41.81
N ASP A 37 -17.87 7.81 40.54
CA ASP A 37 -17.05 7.36 39.43
C ASP A 37 -16.20 8.50 38.90
N ASN A 38 -14.88 8.29 38.94
CA ASN A 38 -13.92 9.22 38.37
C ASN A 38 -13.78 9.00 36.84
N PHE A 39 -13.08 9.92 36.19
CA PHE A 39 -12.79 9.82 34.76
C PHE A 39 -12.13 8.48 34.37
N GLU A 40 -11.21 7.95 35.19
CA GLU A 40 -10.48 6.72 34.90
C GLU A 40 -11.40 5.49 34.80
N ARG A 41 -12.44 5.44 35.66
CA ARG A 41 -13.44 4.37 35.60
C ARG A 41 -14.29 4.47 34.33
N VAL A 42 -14.76 5.67 34.00
CA VAL A 42 -15.54 5.91 32.77
C VAL A 42 -14.70 5.58 31.53
N TYR A 43 -13.44 6.00 31.55
CA TYR A 43 -12.48 5.69 30.49
C TYR A 43 -12.27 4.18 30.34
N SER A 44 -12.05 3.46 31.44
CA SER A 44 -11.82 2.00 31.41
C SER A 44 -13.01 1.22 30.86
N LEU A 45 -14.24 1.64 31.20
CA LEU A 45 -15.46 1.06 30.65
C LEU A 45 -15.57 1.31 29.13
N ALA A 46 -15.36 2.55 28.71
CA ALA A 46 -15.38 2.91 27.30
C ALA A 46 -14.29 2.17 26.51
N ASP A 47 -13.08 2.07 27.07
CA ASP A 47 -11.93 1.41 26.46
C ASP A 47 -12.15 -0.11 26.31
N GLY A 48 -12.73 -0.76 27.33
CA GLY A 48 -13.09 -2.17 27.27
C GLY A 48 -14.10 -2.48 26.17
N ASN A 49 -15.15 -1.66 26.05
CA ASN A 49 -16.19 -1.82 25.03
C ASN A 49 -15.63 -1.59 23.62
N VAL A 50 -14.82 -0.55 23.44
CA VAL A 50 -14.16 -0.25 22.15
C VAL A 50 -13.15 -1.33 21.78
N SER A 51 -12.33 -1.79 22.73
CA SER A 51 -11.36 -2.86 22.48
C SER A 51 -12.03 -4.17 22.08
N SER A 52 -13.15 -4.51 22.72
CA SER A 52 -13.97 -5.67 22.36
C SER A 52 -14.58 -5.54 20.96
N ALA A 53 -15.08 -4.35 20.60
CA ALA A 53 -15.62 -4.07 19.26
C ALA A 53 -14.54 -4.15 18.17
N LEU A 54 -13.35 -3.58 18.41
CA LEU A 54 -12.23 -3.64 17.46
C LEU A 54 -11.66 -5.05 17.30
N ALA A 55 -11.69 -5.88 18.34
CA ALA A 55 -11.27 -7.28 18.25
C ALA A 55 -12.19 -8.10 17.32
N LYS A 56 -13.48 -7.78 17.28
CA LYS A 56 -14.48 -8.42 16.40
C LYS A 56 -14.51 -7.82 14.99
N TYR A 57 -13.92 -6.63 14.80
CA TYR A 57 -13.98 -5.92 13.53
C TYR A 57 -13.13 -6.60 12.46
N THR A 58 -13.71 -6.80 11.26
CA THR A 58 -13.07 -7.56 10.16
C THR A 58 -11.73 -6.98 9.70
N THR A 59 -11.56 -5.66 9.77
CA THR A 59 -10.31 -5.01 9.36
C THR A 59 -9.39 -4.86 10.57
N LYS A 60 -8.13 -5.29 10.44
CA LYS A 60 -7.12 -5.07 11.48
C LYS A 60 -6.94 -3.57 11.71
N THR A 61 -7.11 -3.13 12.95
CA THR A 61 -6.90 -1.76 13.38
C THR A 61 -5.78 -1.67 14.41
N THR A 62 -5.20 -0.49 14.54
CA THR A 62 -4.33 -0.09 15.64
C THR A 62 -4.94 1.15 16.31
N ARG A 63 -4.66 1.37 17.58
CA ARG A 63 -5.09 2.58 18.29
C ARG A 63 -3.87 3.42 18.65
N PRO A 64 -3.41 4.29 17.73
CA PRO A 64 -2.32 5.22 18.02
C PRO A 64 -2.77 6.34 18.98
N ASP A 65 -4.04 6.74 18.89
CA ASP A 65 -4.65 7.68 19.81
C ASP A 65 -5.49 6.94 20.85
N VAL A 66 -5.09 7.08 22.12
CA VAL A 66 -5.77 6.46 23.26
C VAL A 66 -6.71 7.46 23.94
N LYS A 67 -6.87 8.68 23.43
CA LYS A 67 -7.72 9.71 24.03
C LYS A 67 -9.20 9.37 23.89
N LEU A 68 -9.97 9.82 24.88
CA LEU A 68 -11.43 9.79 24.87
C LEU A 68 -11.95 11.20 24.59
N TYR A 69 -12.84 11.33 23.62
CA TYR A 69 -13.43 12.61 23.25
C TYR A 69 -14.88 12.67 23.69
N LEU A 70 -15.32 13.85 24.12
CA LEU A 70 -16.74 14.10 24.42
C LEU A 70 -17.37 14.95 23.32
N THR A 71 -18.57 14.55 22.92
CA THR A 71 -19.40 15.31 22.00
C THR A 71 -20.32 16.23 22.82
N PRO A 72 -20.15 17.56 22.80
CA PRO A 72 -20.89 18.47 23.68
C PRO A 72 -22.38 18.63 23.30
N SER A 73 -22.78 18.22 22.10
CA SER A 73 -24.17 18.15 21.63
C SER A 73 -24.30 17.19 20.44
N GLN A 74 -25.52 16.72 20.14
CA GLN A 74 -25.77 15.73 19.07
C GLN A 74 -25.30 16.18 17.67
N HIS A 75 -25.26 17.49 17.41
CA HIS A 75 -24.84 18.07 16.14
C HIS A 75 -23.54 18.89 16.25
N ALA A 76 -22.74 18.66 17.29
CA ALA A 76 -21.48 19.35 17.46
C ALA A 76 -20.52 19.05 16.30
N LYS A 77 -19.84 20.11 15.81
CA LYS A 77 -18.78 19.94 14.81
C LYS A 77 -17.58 19.25 15.46
N GLN A 78 -16.81 18.46 14.71
CA GLN A 78 -15.64 17.77 15.25
C GLN A 78 -14.61 18.73 15.89
N ALA A 79 -14.50 19.96 15.38
CA ALA A 79 -13.65 21.01 15.98
C ALA A 79 -14.06 21.42 17.41
N GLN A 80 -15.27 21.06 17.83
CA GLN A 80 -15.79 21.30 19.19
C GLN A 80 -15.57 20.07 20.10
N PHE A 81 -15.06 18.96 19.56
CA PHE A 81 -14.75 17.78 20.37
C PHE A 81 -13.48 18.08 21.16
N MET A 82 -13.54 17.87 22.46
CA MET A 82 -12.39 18.04 23.33
C MET A 82 -11.93 16.69 23.86
N ALA A 83 -10.62 16.51 23.90
CA ALA A 83 -10.01 15.35 24.55
C ALA A 83 -10.22 15.47 26.06
N LEU A 84 -10.78 14.44 26.65
CA LEU A 84 -11.08 14.38 28.06
C LEU A 84 -9.83 14.02 28.86
N THR A 85 -9.64 14.73 29.96
CA THR A 85 -8.69 14.41 31.03
C THR A 85 -9.45 14.42 32.36
N SER A 86 -8.82 13.96 33.44
CA SER A 86 -9.39 14.03 34.79
C SER A 86 -9.81 15.46 35.18
N GLU A 87 -9.05 16.46 34.73
CA GLU A 87 -9.29 17.88 35.03
C GLU A 87 -10.41 18.49 34.19
N THR A 88 -10.51 18.14 32.89
CA THR A 88 -11.50 18.74 31.98
C THR A 88 -12.85 18.03 32.03
N TRP A 89 -12.88 16.78 32.49
CA TRP A 89 -14.07 15.94 32.55
C TRP A 89 -15.28 16.58 33.25
N PRO A 90 -15.16 17.10 34.49
CA PRO A 90 -16.32 17.66 35.20
C PRO A 90 -16.92 18.87 34.48
N GLY A 91 -16.07 19.74 33.93
CA GLY A 91 -16.50 20.93 33.17
C GLY A 91 -17.22 20.56 31.88
N MET A 92 -16.70 19.58 31.13
CA MET A 92 -17.32 19.09 29.90
C MET A 92 -18.66 18.41 30.15
N LEU A 93 -18.78 17.64 31.24
CA LEU A 93 -20.03 16.99 31.63
C LEU A 93 -21.10 18.03 31.99
N ALA A 94 -20.74 19.04 32.78
CA ALA A 94 -21.64 20.15 33.11
C ALA A 94 -22.07 20.93 31.86
N GLN A 95 -21.18 21.16 30.90
CA GLN A 95 -21.49 21.80 29.63
C GLN A 95 -22.44 20.96 28.78
N ALA A 96 -22.20 19.66 28.65
CA ALA A 96 -23.08 18.73 27.92
C ALA A 96 -24.49 18.71 28.54
N ARG A 97 -24.58 18.65 29.87
CA ARG A 97 -25.84 18.72 30.62
C ARG A 97 -26.57 20.04 30.38
N THR A 98 -25.85 21.16 30.43
CA THR A 98 -26.41 22.49 30.14
C THR A 98 -26.95 22.58 28.72
N ASN A 99 -26.22 22.03 27.74
CA ASN A 99 -26.65 22.01 26.35
C ASN A 99 -27.90 21.16 26.14
N TYR A 100 -28.00 20.01 26.83
CA TYR A 100 -29.17 19.16 26.79
C TYR A 100 -30.42 19.89 27.32
N HIS A 101 -30.34 20.55 28.48
CA HIS A 101 -31.47 21.31 29.05
C HIS A 101 -31.92 22.50 28.18
N LYS A 102 -31.04 23.00 27.31
CA LYS A 102 -31.38 24.07 26.36
C LYS A 102 -32.13 23.57 25.12
N GLN A 103 -32.18 22.25 24.89
CA GLN A 103 -32.89 21.69 23.74
C GLN A 103 -34.40 21.76 24.01
N LYS A 104 -35.12 22.49 23.15
CA LYS A 104 -36.58 22.66 23.25
C LYS A 104 -37.38 21.57 22.54
N THR A 105 -36.72 20.68 21.81
CA THR A 105 -37.36 19.82 20.79
C THR A 105 -37.15 18.33 21.04
N PHE A 106 -36.33 17.95 22.02
CA PHE A 106 -35.98 16.54 22.30
C PHE A 106 -36.39 16.15 23.73
N ASP A 107 -37.21 15.11 23.84
CA ASP A 107 -37.79 14.59 25.10
C ASP A 107 -37.22 13.20 25.47
N GLY A 108 -36.04 12.86 24.94
CA GLY A 108 -35.33 11.62 25.28
C GLY A 108 -34.40 11.82 26.48
N PRO A 109 -33.97 10.76 27.17
CA PRO A 109 -33.10 10.86 28.35
C PRO A 109 -31.75 11.51 28.03
N PHE A 110 -31.12 12.13 29.03
CA PHE A 110 -29.76 12.66 28.91
C PHE A 110 -28.75 11.51 28.73
N VAL A 111 -28.02 11.54 27.61
CA VAL A 111 -26.96 10.58 27.29
C VAL A 111 -25.67 11.33 26.93
N VAL A 112 -24.56 10.94 27.55
CA VAL A 112 -23.23 11.47 27.23
C VAL A 112 -22.65 10.71 26.05
N HIS A 113 -22.39 11.40 24.95
CA HIS A 113 -21.79 10.79 23.75
C HIS A 113 -20.26 10.88 23.78
N LEU A 114 -19.63 9.71 23.85
CA LEU A 114 -18.18 9.53 23.91
C LEU A 114 -17.65 8.96 22.59
N LEU A 115 -16.48 9.42 22.18
CA LEU A 115 -15.84 9.01 20.93
C LEU A 115 -14.39 8.61 21.15
N MET A 116 -14.00 7.51 20.53
CA MET A 116 -12.59 7.10 20.40
C MET A 116 -12.24 6.93 18.92
N TYR A 117 -10.94 7.00 18.62
CA TYR A 117 -10.43 6.85 17.27
C TYR A 117 -9.52 5.62 17.17
N ALA A 118 -9.56 4.97 16.01
CA ALA A 118 -8.68 3.89 15.64
C ALA A 118 -8.13 4.13 14.24
N ALA A 119 -6.91 3.72 13.97
CA ALA A 119 -6.35 3.71 12.62
C ALA A 119 -6.53 2.32 12.02
N ASN A 120 -6.72 2.25 10.71
CA ASN A 120 -6.50 0.98 10.02
C ASN A 120 -5.02 0.63 10.17
N LYS A 121 -4.74 -0.60 10.57
CA LYS A 121 -3.39 -1.14 10.37
C LYS A 121 -3.19 -1.11 8.86
N VAL A 122 -2.21 -0.34 8.37
CA VAL A 122 -1.94 -0.20 6.93
C VAL A 122 -2.03 -1.59 6.33
N ARG A 123 -3.03 -1.82 5.48
CA ARG A 123 -3.09 -3.06 4.73
C ARG A 123 -1.85 -2.99 3.87
N GLN A 124 -0.87 -3.83 4.17
CA GLN A 124 0.24 -4.21 3.30
C GLN A 124 -0.35 -4.90 2.05
N GLY A 125 -1.15 -4.14 1.29
CA GLY A 125 -1.86 -4.58 0.11
C GLY A 125 -1.04 -4.26 -1.13
N ILE A 126 -1.27 -5.06 -2.17
CA ILE A 126 -0.61 -4.91 -3.47
C ILE A 126 -0.75 -3.46 -3.93
N CYS A 127 0.38 -2.80 -4.09
CA CYS A 127 0.44 -1.42 -4.49
C CYS A 127 0.41 -1.31 -6.02
N ARG A 128 -0.19 -0.23 -6.52
CA ARG A 128 -0.21 0.02 -7.97
C ARG A 128 1.17 0.49 -8.41
N ALA A 129 1.66 -0.06 -9.52
CA ALA A 129 2.88 0.38 -10.20
C ALA A 129 2.71 1.79 -10.81
N THR A 130 2.85 2.83 -9.98
CA THR A 130 2.87 4.23 -10.44
C THR A 130 4.29 4.65 -10.82
N PRO A 131 4.47 5.64 -11.71
CA PRO A 131 5.81 6.09 -12.11
C PRO A 131 6.71 6.47 -10.92
N THR A 132 6.16 7.15 -9.92
CA THR A 132 6.88 7.53 -8.69
C THR A 132 7.38 6.29 -7.93
N ARG A 133 6.55 5.27 -7.77
CA ARG A 133 6.94 4.04 -7.08
C ARG A 133 7.91 3.18 -7.85
N ILE A 134 7.83 3.19 -9.18
CA ILE A 134 8.84 2.53 -10.02
C ILE A 134 10.19 3.20 -9.82
N ALA A 135 10.24 4.54 -9.74
CA ALA A 135 11.47 5.27 -9.47
C ALA A 135 12.03 4.97 -8.06
N GLU A 136 11.19 5.01 -7.02
CA GLU A 136 11.58 4.64 -5.65
C GLU A 136 12.10 3.19 -5.57
N ALA A 137 11.41 2.25 -6.22
CA ALA A 137 11.85 0.86 -6.28
C ALA A 137 13.20 0.73 -7.03
N ALA A 138 13.41 1.49 -8.10
CA ALA A 138 14.67 1.51 -8.83
C ALA A 138 15.83 2.02 -7.96
N GLU A 139 15.62 3.08 -7.17
CA GLU A 139 16.62 3.63 -6.24
C GLU A 139 16.95 2.64 -5.11
N ALA A 140 15.95 1.94 -4.58
CA ALA A 140 16.15 0.89 -3.59
C ALA A 140 16.95 -0.29 -4.17
N ILE A 141 16.67 -0.68 -5.43
CA ILE A 141 17.43 -1.70 -6.16
C ILE A 141 18.87 -1.25 -6.42
N ASP A 142 19.10 0.01 -6.78
CA ASP A 142 20.45 0.57 -6.95
C ASP A 142 21.27 0.46 -5.67
N SER A 143 20.66 0.84 -4.55
CA SER A 143 21.29 0.75 -3.23
C SER A 143 21.66 -0.70 -2.91
N TYR A 144 20.74 -1.64 -3.17
CA TYR A 144 20.99 -3.08 -2.99
C TYR A 144 22.13 -3.62 -3.87
N LEU A 145 22.21 -3.19 -5.14
CA LEU A 145 23.25 -3.61 -6.07
C LEU A 145 24.61 -2.98 -5.74
N ALA A 146 24.63 -1.75 -5.23
CA ALA A 146 25.85 -1.09 -4.77
C ALA A 146 26.50 -1.83 -3.59
N GLU A 147 25.69 -2.41 -2.70
CA GLU A 147 26.16 -3.23 -1.58
C GLU A 147 26.64 -4.63 -2.00
N ARG A 148 26.15 -5.15 -3.14
CA ARG A 148 26.42 -6.51 -3.63
C ARG A 148 27.14 -6.52 -4.98
N GLN A 149 28.46 -6.43 -4.94
CA GLN A 149 29.29 -6.45 -6.16
C GLN A 149 29.29 -7.80 -6.91
N ASP A 150 28.80 -8.87 -6.29
CA ASP A 150 28.66 -10.20 -6.88
C ASP A 150 27.44 -10.33 -7.81
N VAL A 151 26.47 -9.42 -7.70
CA VAL A 151 25.22 -9.47 -8.47
C VAL A 151 25.27 -8.44 -9.59
N ARG A 152 25.23 -8.91 -10.85
CA ARG A 152 25.07 -8.06 -12.03
C ARG A 152 23.72 -8.33 -12.68
N VAL A 153 22.97 -7.27 -12.93
CA VAL A 153 21.66 -7.30 -13.57
C VAL A 153 21.69 -6.27 -14.70
N GLY A 154 21.29 -6.66 -15.91
CA GLY A 154 21.18 -5.73 -17.03
C GLY A 154 19.88 -4.92 -16.99
N ASP A 155 19.76 -3.97 -17.89
CA ASP A 155 18.71 -2.95 -17.86
C ASP A 155 17.30 -3.53 -18.05
N ILE A 156 17.16 -4.60 -18.85
CA ILE A 156 15.86 -5.26 -19.10
C ILE A 156 15.40 -5.98 -17.82
N ALA A 157 16.27 -6.80 -17.22
CA ALA A 157 15.94 -7.50 -15.99
C ALA A 157 15.71 -6.54 -14.82
N ARG A 158 16.49 -5.46 -14.75
CA ARG A 158 16.37 -4.41 -13.73
C ARG A 158 15.03 -3.68 -13.83
N THR A 159 14.59 -3.32 -15.03
CA THR A 159 13.30 -2.63 -15.23
C THR A 159 12.14 -3.49 -14.76
N HIS A 160 12.12 -4.77 -15.14
CA HIS A 160 11.11 -5.69 -14.65
C HIS A 160 11.17 -5.88 -13.14
N TRP A 161 12.37 -5.95 -12.56
CA TRP A 161 12.52 -6.05 -11.12
C TRP A 161 11.89 -4.86 -10.41
N ALA A 162 12.18 -3.63 -10.84
CA ALA A 162 11.56 -2.42 -10.30
C ALA A 162 10.02 -2.48 -10.38
N ILE A 163 9.47 -2.87 -11.53
CA ILE A 163 8.02 -3.01 -11.73
C ILE A 163 7.44 -4.06 -10.78
N SER A 164 8.06 -5.24 -10.68
CA SER A 164 7.60 -6.32 -9.81
C SER A 164 7.68 -5.95 -8.31
N HIS A 165 8.69 -5.15 -7.94
CA HIS A 165 8.89 -4.67 -6.58
C HIS A 165 7.84 -3.61 -6.19
N THR A 166 7.32 -2.82 -7.12
CA THR A 166 6.27 -1.82 -6.80
C THR A 166 4.97 -2.41 -6.24
N GLY A 167 4.74 -3.71 -6.45
CA GLY A 167 3.59 -4.43 -5.90
C GLY A 167 3.79 -4.89 -4.45
N GLN A 168 5.02 -4.83 -3.93
CA GLN A 168 5.34 -5.25 -2.57
C GLN A 168 5.01 -4.16 -1.54
N PRO A 169 4.72 -4.53 -0.28
CA PRO A 169 4.51 -3.55 0.78
C PRO A 169 5.79 -2.75 1.05
N ASP A 170 5.66 -1.52 1.54
CA ASP A 170 6.79 -0.61 1.74
C ASP A 170 7.86 -1.16 2.73
N ASP A 171 7.50 -2.13 3.59
CA ASP A 171 8.44 -2.81 4.52
C ASP A 171 9.14 -4.04 3.92
N ALA A 172 8.81 -4.44 2.68
CA ALA A 172 9.49 -5.56 2.05
C ALA A 172 10.90 -5.12 1.62
N GLY A 173 11.91 -5.78 2.20
CA GLY A 173 13.30 -5.58 1.80
C GLY A 173 13.51 -6.00 0.34
N VAL A 174 14.41 -5.28 -0.34
CA VAL A 174 14.81 -5.61 -1.71
C VAL A 174 15.55 -6.95 -1.72
N THR A 175 15.04 -7.90 -2.50
CA THR A 175 15.68 -9.22 -2.71
C THR A 175 15.77 -9.54 -4.19
N LEU A 176 16.84 -10.23 -4.59
CA LEU A 176 17.02 -10.68 -5.97
C LEU A 176 15.86 -11.63 -6.38
N PRO A 177 15.13 -11.35 -7.46
CA PRO A 177 14.03 -12.21 -7.89
C PRO A 177 14.54 -13.56 -8.41
N GLU A 178 13.82 -14.64 -8.09
CA GLU A 178 14.12 -15.98 -8.61
C GLU A 178 13.14 -16.45 -9.71
N SER A 179 12.23 -15.58 -10.15
CA SER A 179 11.15 -15.93 -11.07
C SER A 179 11.69 -16.33 -12.46
N ALA A 180 10.96 -17.22 -13.14
CA ALA A 180 11.31 -17.65 -14.49
C ALA A 180 11.40 -16.45 -15.46
N THR A 181 10.49 -15.49 -15.34
CA THR A 181 10.49 -14.25 -16.14
C THR A 181 11.74 -13.41 -15.89
N PHE A 182 12.18 -13.27 -14.65
CA PHE A 182 13.40 -12.53 -14.34
C PHE A 182 14.65 -13.21 -14.91
N ARG A 183 14.75 -14.55 -14.83
CA ARG A 183 15.83 -15.31 -15.48
C ARG A 183 15.82 -15.14 -17.01
N GLN A 184 14.64 -15.13 -17.61
CA GLN A 184 14.50 -14.88 -19.05
C GLN A 184 15.01 -13.48 -19.43
N MET A 185 14.70 -12.47 -18.63
CA MET A 185 15.18 -11.11 -18.88
C MET A 185 16.69 -10.97 -18.69
N GLN A 186 17.28 -11.64 -17.68
CA GLN A 186 18.74 -11.71 -17.56
C GLN A 186 19.39 -12.40 -18.77
N HIS A 187 18.73 -13.41 -19.34
CA HIS A 187 19.22 -14.05 -20.56
C HIS A 187 19.17 -13.08 -21.75
N LEU A 188 18.12 -12.26 -21.87
CA LEU A 188 18.03 -11.22 -22.89
C LEU A 188 19.11 -10.15 -22.72
N ASP A 189 19.36 -9.71 -21.49
CA ASP A 189 20.46 -8.79 -21.18
C ASP A 189 21.82 -9.37 -21.61
N ALA A 190 22.07 -10.64 -21.32
CA ALA A 190 23.30 -11.33 -21.73
C ALA A 190 23.44 -11.43 -23.27
N MET A 191 22.34 -11.69 -23.98
CA MET A 191 22.32 -11.68 -25.45
C MET A 191 22.63 -10.30 -26.03
N SER A 192 22.04 -9.24 -25.45
CA SER A 192 22.29 -7.86 -25.87
C SER A 192 23.75 -7.45 -25.65
N ALA A 193 24.31 -7.77 -24.48
CA ALA A 193 25.71 -7.47 -24.14
C ALA A 193 26.71 -8.21 -25.05
N ALA A 194 26.50 -9.51 -25.32
CA ALA A 194 27.36 -10.30 -26.19
C ALA A 194 27.40 -9.79 -27.64
N ARG A 195 26.33 -9.14 -28.11
CA ARG A 195 26.24 -8.61 -29.47
C ARG A 195 26.91 -7.25 -29.62
N HIS A 196 26.87 -6.40 -28.57
CA HIS A 196 27.60 -5.13 -28.57
C HIS A 196 29.12 -5.33 -28.59
N GLU A 197 29.63 -6.41 -27.99
CA GLU A 197 31.04 -6.81 -28.11
C GLU A 197 31.37 -7.45 -29.48
N GLY A 198 30.37 -8.05 -30.14
CA GLY A 198 30.49 -8.73 -31.44
C GLY A 198 30.21 -7.86 -32.67
N ASP A 199 29.78 -6.61 -32.51
CA ASP A 199 29.44 -5.70 -33.62
C ASP A 199 30.67 -5.09 -34.32
N ARG A 200 31.87 -5.53 -33.92
CA ARG A 200 33.03 -5.49 -34.81
C ARG A 200 32.92 -6.65 -35.80
N GLU A 201 32.18 -6.38 -36.87
CA GLU A 201 32.10 -7.18 -38.09
C GLU A 201 31.37 -8.54 -37.93
N GLU A 202 30.06 -8.54 -37.69
CA GLU A 202 29.22 -9.65 -38.17
C GLU A 202 29.32 -9.66 -39.70
N GLY A 203 30.27 -10.45 -40.21
CA GLY A 203 30.56 -10.57 -41.63
C GLY A 203 29.25 -10.71 -42.43
N VAL A 204 29.07 -9.79 -43.37
CA VAL A 204 27.97 -9.69 -44.34
C VAL A 204 27.59 -11.05 -44.97
N TYR A 205 28.53 -12.01 -44.95
CA TYR A 205 28.40 -13.35 -45.50
C TYR A 205 28.38 -14.44 -44.42
N ARG A 206 27.37 -15.33 -44.47
CA ARG A 206 27.28 -16.55 -43.65
C ARG A 206 27.13 -17.78 -44.53
N THR A 207 27.78 -18.88 -44.13
CA THR A 207 27.63 -20.18 -44.80
C THR A 207 26.42 -20.91 -44.24
N LEU A 208 25.46 -21.21 -45.11
CA LEU A 208 24.25 -21.96 -44.81
C LEU A 208 24.27 -23.29 -45.55
N THR A 209 23.77 -24.33 -44.90
CA THR A 209 23.54 -25.63 -45.54
C THR A 209 22.13 -25.64 -46.14
N LEU A 210 22.02 -25.82 -47.45
CA LEU A 210 20.78 -25.74 -48.20
C LEU A 210 20.59 -27.00 -49.06
N SER A 211 19.36 -27.50 -49.12
CA SER A 211 18.94 -28.54 -50.07
C SER A 211 17.93 -27.94 -51.05
N LEU A 212 18.24 -27.97 -52.35
CA LEU A 212 17.37 -27.47 -53.41
C LEU A 212 16.64 -28.65 -54.06
N ASN A 213 15.31 -28.65 -54.05
CA ASN A 213 14.48 -29.65 -54.72
C ASN A 213 14.82 -31.11 -54.36
N GLY A 214 15.19 -31.38 -53.10
CA GLY A 214 15.52 -32.73 -52.63
C GLY A 214 16.91 -33.24 -53.05
N SER A 215 17.78 -32.35 -53.54
CA SER A 215 19.18 -32.66 -53.81
C SER A 215 20.00 -32.75 -52.50
N ARG A 216 21.24 -33.24 -52.62
CA ARG A 216 22.16 -33.35 -51.48
C ARG A 216 22.46 -31.98 -50.89
N ASP A 217 22.60 -31.94 -49.57
CA ASP A 217 22.95 -30.75 -48.82
C ASP A 217 24.21 -30.08 -49.41
N MET A 218 24.07 -28.79 -49.74
CA MET A 218 25.14 -27.97 -50.27
C MET A 218 25.39 -26.80 -49.33
N GLN A 219 26.66 -26.51 -49.06
CA GLN A 219 27.06 -25.34 -48.28
C GLN A 219 27.21 -24.15 -49.22
N LEU A 220 26.40 -23.11 -49.00
CA LEU A 220 26.45 -21.86 -49.76
C LEU A 220 26.73 -20.70 -48.82
N THR A 221 27.68 -19.85 -49.20
CA THR A 221 27.97 -18.61 -48.50
C THR A 221 27.13 -17.49 -49.10
N LEU A 222 26.19 -16.97 -48.32
CA LEU A 222 25.21 -16.00 -48.77
C LEU A 222 25.36 -14.69 -48.00
N ASN A 223 25.10 -13.58 -48.69
CA ASN A 223 24.93 -12.29 -48.04
C ASN A 223 23.61 -12.31 -47.25
N ILE A 224 23.70 -12.09 -45.93
CA ILE A 224 22.53 -12.16 -45.05
C ILE A 224 21.57 -10.99 -45.27
N GLU A 225 22.06 -9.81 -45.63
CA GLU A 225 21.20 -8.65 -45.93
C GLU A 225 20.37 -8.88 -47.19
N GLU A 226 20.99 -9.40 -48.25
CA GLU A 226 20.29 -9.73 -49.49
C GLU A 226 19.28 -10.86 -49.29
N LEU A 227 19.66 -11.90 -48.54
CA LEU A 227 18.76 -13.01 -48.21
C LEU A 227 17.55 -12.54 -47.41
N ARG A 228 17.75 -11.65 -46.42
CA ARG A 228 16.67 -11.05 -45.64
C ARG A 228 15.78 -10.17 -46.52
N ALA A 229 16.35 -9.36 -47.41
CA ALA A 229 15.60 -8.53 -48.34
C ALA A 229 14.69 -9.36 -49.26
N VAL A 230 15.20 -10.48 -49.80
CA VAL A 230 14.41 -11.42 -50.62
C VAL A 230 13.27 -12.04 -49.81
N LEU A 231 13.54 -12.41 -48.55
CA LEU A 231 12.55 -12.99 -47.65
C LEU A 231 11.64 -11.94 -46.98
N GLN A 232 11.82 -10.66 -47.29
CA GLN A 232 11.12 -9.53 -46.65
C GLN A 232 11.26 -9.52 -45.11
N LEU A 233 12.41 -9.98 -44.61
CA LEU A 233 12.73 -9.98 -43.19
C LEU A 233 13.48 -8.69 -42.81
N PRO A 234 13.29 -8.15 -41.59
CA PRO A 234 14.03 -7.00 -41.12
C PRO A 234 15.54 -7.27 -41.03
N ASN A 235 16.36 -6.27 -41.35
CA ASN A 235 17.82 -6.35 -41.19
C ASN A 235 18.28 -6.28 -39.73
N TYR A 236 17.39 -5.89 -38.83
CA TYR A 236 17.62 -5.84 -37.39
C TYR A 236 16.98 -7.04 -36.69
N SER A 237 17.48 -7.40 -35.50
CA SER A 237 16.82 -8.40 -34.65
C SER A 237 15.58 -7.81 -34.01
N LEU A 238 14.39 -8.36 -34.30
CA LEU A 238 13.12 -7.89 -33.71
C LEU A 238 13.11 -7.96 -32.18
N ILE A 239 13.81 -8.92 -31.59
CA ILE A 239 13.83 -9.12 -30.14
C ILE A 239 14.82 -8.15 -29.50
N ALA A 240 16.05 -8.06 -30.00
CA ALA A 240 17.08 -7.22 -29.38
C ALA A 240 16.98 -5.73 -29.76
N GLU A 241 16.67 -5.42 -31.02
CA GLU A 241 16.66 -4.05 -31.57
C GLU A 241 15.23 -3.49 -31.74
N GLY A 242 14.21 -4.34 -31.76
CA GLY A 242 12.81 -3.92 -31.90
C GLY A 242 12.12 -3.71 -30.55
N LEU A 243 11.90 -4.81 -29.82
CA LEU A 243 11.06 -4.81 -28.62
C LEU A 243 11.76 -4.25 -27.37
N PHE A 244 13.08 -4.43 -27.27
CA PHE A 244 13.83 -4.09 -26.06
C PHE A 244 14.90 -2.99 -26.23
N SER A 245 14.96 -2.32 -27.39
CA SER A 245 16.00 -1.32 -27.69
C SER A 245 15.90 -0.01 -26.91
N ASN A 246 14.74 0.28 -26.31
CA ASN A 246 14.47 1.51 -25.56
C ASN A 246 14.49 1.32 -24.03
N PHE A 247 14.94 0.14 -23.55
CA PHE A 247 15.07 -0.15 -22.12
C PHE A 247 16.53 -0.03 -21.69
#